data_AF-A0A5C6SPJ1-F1
#
_entry.id   AF-A0A5C6SPJ1-F1
#
_cell.length_a   1.000
_cell.length_b   1.000
_cell.length_c   1.000
_cell.angle_alpha   90.00
_cell.angle_beta   90.00
_cell.angle_gamma   90.00
#
_symmetry.space_group_name_H-M   'P 1'
#
loop_
_entity.id
_entity.type
_entity.pdbx_description
1 polymer ?
#
loop_
_entity_poly.entity_id
_entity_poly.type
_entity_poly.pdbx_seq_one_letter_code
_entity_poly.pdbx_strand_id
1 'polypeptide(L)'
;MLFSIQFITQLTIFAEAMLACSAFGKSSSRCSQPRMRKEWRTLSSHEQKSYLDAIQCLKVAPSKRKGAFNTLQSRYDDFVALHINATRDLSPGYTHCGTVG
;
A
#
# COMPACT_ATOMS: atom_id res chain seq x y z
N MET A 1 4.84 7.44 -51.53
CA MET A 1 4.12 6.23 -51.08
C MET A 1 4.68 5.65 -49.78
N LEU A 2 6.00 5.64 -49.57
CA LEU A 2 6.65 5.12 -48.35
C LEU A 2 6.31 5.90 -47.06
N PHE A 3 6.17 7.23 -47.14
CA PHE A 3 5.77 8.05 -45.98
C PHE A 3 4.34 7.77 -45.49
N SER A 4 3.43 7.41 -46.39
CA SER A 4 2.05 7.05 -46.04
C SER A 4 1.98 5.68 -45.35
N ILE A 5 2.85 4.74 -45.73
CA ILE A 5 2.93 3.40 -45.12
C ILE A 5 3.51 3.49 -43.69
N GLN A 6 4.44 4.40 -43.44
CA GLN A 6 4.99 4.66 -42.10
C GLN A 6 3.93 5.19 -41.12
N PHE A 7 3.02 6.05 -41.59
CA PHE A 7 1.92 6.56 -40.76
C PHE A 7 0.86 5.49 -40.48
N ILE A 8 0.54 4.66 -41.47
CA ILE A 8 -0.44 3.57 -41.32
C ILE A 8 0.07 2.53 -40.31
N THR A 9 1.35 2.17 -40.36
CA THR A 9 1.96 1.21 -39.42
C THR A 9 2.00 1.73 -37.97
N GLN A 10 2.21 3.03 -37.75
CA GLN A 10 2.12 3.60 -36.40
C GLN A 10 0.68 3.63 -35.86
N LEU A 11 -0.30 3.91 -36.71
CA LEU A 11 -1.72 3.91 -36.33
C LEU A 11 -2.24 2.51 -35.98
N THR A 12 -1.79 1.46 -36.69
CA THR A 12 -2.18 0.07 -36.39
C THR A 12 -1.59 -0.43 -35.06
N ILE A 13 -0.32 -0.11 -34.78
CA ILE A 13 0.34 -0.49 -33.51
C ILE A 13 -0.36 0.16 -32.30
N PHE A 14 -0.78 1.43 -32.43
CA PHE A 14 -1.52 2.11 -31.37
C PHE A 14 -2.92 1.50 -31.14
N ALA A 15 -3.61 1.07 -32.20
CA ALA A 15 -4.92 0.44 -32.08
C ALA A 15 -4.84 -0.94 -31.39
N GLU A 16 -3.81 -1.73 -31.66
CA GLU A 16 -3.55 -3.01 -30.98
C GLU A 16 -3.26 -2.82 -29.48
N ALA A 17 -2.47 -1.79 -29.13
CA ALA A 17 -2.20 -1.44 -27.74
C ALA A 17 -3.47 -1.02 -26.97
N MET A 18 -4.40 -0.32 -27.62
CA MET A 18 -5.68 0.08 -27.01
C MET A 18 -6.63 -1.11 -26.81
N LEU A 19 -6.62 -2.10 -27.71
CA LEU A 19 -7.44 -3.31 -27.58
C LEU A 19 -6.98 -4.20 -26.41
N ALA A 20 -5.66 -4.26 -26.15
CA ALA A 20 -5.09 -4.96 -24.99
C ALA A 20 -5.42 -4.30 -23.64
N CYS A 21 -5.76 -2.99 -23.63
CA CYS A 21 -6.05 -2.25 -22.41
C CYS A 21 -7.47 -2.53 -21.84
N SER A 22 -8.40 -3.05 -22.67
CA SER A 22 -9.78 -3.33 -22.26
C SER A 22 -9.95 -4.60 -21.42
N ALA A 23 -8.91 -5.42 -21.27
CA ALA A 23 -8.98 -6.71 -20.58
C ALA A 23 -8.81 -6.63 -19.05
N PHE A 24 -8.51 -5.46 -18.47
CA PHE A 24 -8.53 -5.25 -17.02
C PHE A 24 -9.91 -4.79 -16.54
N GLY A 25 -10.95 -5.54 -16.91
CA GLY A 25 -12.21 -5.47 -16.18
C GLY A 25 -11.94 -5.90 -14.75
N LYS A 26 -12.07 -4.98 -13.78
CA LYS A 26 -12.00 -5.32 -12.35
C LYS A 26 -13.00 -6.44 -12.10
N SER A 27 -12.52 -7.66 -11.84
CA SER A 27 -13.36 -8.73 -11.37
C SER A 27 -13.96 -8.27 -10.04
N SER A 28 -15.23 -7.85 -10.05
CA SER A 28 -15.94 -7.43 -8.86
C SER A 28 -16.33 -8.67 -8.07
N SER A 29 -15.33 -9.31 -7.47
CA SER A 29 -15.59 -10.32 -6.44
C SER A 29 -16.39 -9.63 -5.34
N ARG A 30 -17.61 -10.10 -5.10
CA ARG A 30 -18.45 -9.58 -4.03
C ARG A 30 -17.83 -10.04 -2.71
N CYS A 31 -17.52 -9.09 -1.83
CA CYS A 31 -17.10 -9.42 -0.48
C CYS A 31 -18.31 -9.98 0.29
N SER A 32 -18.44 -11.31 0.34
CA SER A 32 -19.60 -11.97 0.96
C SER A 32 -19.60 -11.88 2.48
N GLN A 33 -18.44 -11.65 3.10
CA GLN A 33 -18.27 -11.59 4.56
C GLN A 33 -17.30 -10.46 4.94
N PRO A 34 -17.72 -9.19 4.82
CA PRO A 34 -16.88 -8.08 5.21
C PRO A 34 -16.64 -8.09 6.72
N ARG A 35 -15.39 -7.84 7.14
CA ARG A 35 -15.08 -7.64 8.56
C ARG A 35 -15.67 -6.30 8.99
N MET A 36 -16.49 -6.32 10.04
CA MET A 36 -17.12 -5.11 10.57
C MET A 36 -16.25 -4.45 11.64
N ARG A 37 -15.98 -3.15 11.49
CA ARG A 37 -15.32 -2.33 12.50
C ARG A 37 -16.37 -1.87 13.52
N LYS A 38 -16.14 -2.20 14.79
CA LYS A 38 -16.96 -1.71 15.90
C LYS A 38 -16.32 -0.46 16.52
N GLU A 39 -17.15 0.41 17.11
CA GLU A 39 -16.67 1.53 17.93
C GLU A 39 -16.11 0.99 19.26
N TRP A 40 -15.11 1.66 19.83
CA TRP A 40 -14.35 1.12 20.98
C TRP A 40 -15.21 0.88 22.23
N ARG A 41 -16.10 1.82 22.57
CA ARG A 41 -17.00 1.75 23.73
C ARG A 41 -18.11 0.73 23.55
N THR A 42 -18.37 0.26 22.33
CA THR A 42 -19.31 -0.84 22.07
C THR A 42 -18.69 -2.23 22.20
N LEU A 43 -17.37 -2.32 22.40
CA LEU A 43 -16.69 -3.59 22.66
C LEU A 43 -16.89 -4.05 24.11
N SER A 44 -17.10 -5.35 24.29
CA SER A 44 -17.02 -5.99 25.60
C SER A 44 -15.62 -5.90 26.19
N SER A 45 -15.50 -6.03 27.52
CA SER A 45 -14.20 -6.02 28.20
C SER A 45 -13.25 -7.10 27.66
N HIS A 46 -13.77 -8.26 27.25
CA HIS A 46 -12.99 -9.32 26.63
C HIS A 46 -12.47 -8.93 25.24
N GLU A 47 -13.31 -8.32 24.40
CA GLU A 47 -12.89 -7.83 23.08
C GLU A 47 -11.84 -6.72 23.19
N GLN A 48 -12.01 -5.79 24.13
CA GLN A 48 -11.03 -4.73 24.40
C GLN A 48 -9.69 -5.31 24.84
N LYS A 49 -9.71 -6.25 25.80
CA LYS A 49 -8.50 -6.94 26.25
C LYS A 49 -7.81 -7.69 25.11
N SER A 50 -8.56 -8.47 24.34
CA SER A 50 -8.04 -9.20 23.18
C SER A 50 -7.37 -8.27 22.16
N TYR A 51 -7.94 -7.10 21.91
CA TYR A 51 -7.32 -6.09 21.06
C TYR A 51 -6.00 -5.57 21.64
N LEU A 52 -5.96 -5.24 22.93
CA LEU A 52 -4.74 -4.75 23.59
C LEU A 52 -3.64 -5.81 23.63
N ASP A 53 -3.99 -7.08 23.89
CA ASP A 53 -3.06 -8.21 23.86
C ASP A 53 -2.45 -8.37 22.46
N ALA A 54 -3.24 -8.18 21.40
CA ALA A 54 -2.74 -8.19 20.02
C ALA A 54 -1.76 -7.03 19.74
N ILE A 55 -2.03 -5.82 20.24
CA ILE A 55 -1.10 -4.69 20.12
C ILE A 55 0.19 -4.96 20.91
N GLN A 56 0.08 -5.52 22.11
CA GLN A 56 1.24 -5.89 22.92
C GLN A 56 2.10 -6.93 22.19
N CYS A 57 1.47 -7.92 21.54
CA CYS A 57 2.16 -8.87 20.68
C CYS A 57 2.95 -8.17 19.56
N LEU A 58 2.37 -7.16 18.88
CA LEU A 58 3.08 -6.41 17.85
C LEU A 58 4.30 -5.63 18.39
N LYS A 59 4.24 -5.16 19.65
CA LYS A 59 5.36 -4.45 20.28
C LYS A 59 6.54 -5.35 20.62
N VAL A 60 6.32 -6.65 20.82
CA VAL A 60 7.40 -7.60 21.17
C VAL A 60 7.83 -8.49 20.01
N ALA A 61 6.96 -8.71 19.02
CA ALA A 61 7.29 -9.48 17.84
C ALA A 61 8.41 -8.79 17.05
N PRO A 62 9.42 -9.53 16.54
CA PRO A 62 10.56 -8.93 15.86
C PRO A 62 10.15 -8.25 14.54
N SER A 63 10.76 -7.12 14.24
CA SER A 63 10.60 -6.43 12.95
C SER A 63 10.83 -7.37 11.76
N LYS A 64 9.98 -7.27 10.73
CA LYS A 64 10.21 -7.94 9.41
C LYS A 64 10.75 -6.98 8.36
N ARG A 65 11.03 -5.73 8.72
CA ARG A 65 11.56 -4.70 7.81
C ARG A 65 13.01 -4.34 8.12
N LYS A 66 13.71 -5.15 8.93
CA LYS A 66 15.14 -4.98 9.24
C LYS A 66 16.04 -4.86 8.00
N GLY A 67 15.67 -5.46 6.87
CA GLY A 67 16.41 -5.31 5.61
C GLY A 67 16.29 -3.93 4.96
N ALA A 68 15.21 -3.18 5.24
CA ALA A 68 15.04 -1.81 4.76
C ALA A 68 15.47 -0.78 5.82
N PHE A 69 15.33 -1.11 7.10
CA PHE A 69 15.64 -0.23 8.22
C PHE A 69 16.29 -1.05 9.34
N ASN A 70 17.62 -0.96 9.48
CA ASN A 70 18.39 -1.81 10.40
C ASN A 70 18.13 -1.53 11.90
N THR A 71 17.57 -0.35 12.23
CA THR A 71 17.30 0.07 13.62
C THR A 71 15.95 -0.42 14.17
N LEU A 72 15.05 -0.96 13.33
CA LEU A 72 13.72 -1.38 13.77
C LEU A 72 13.79 -2.63 14.65
N GLN A 73 13.15 -2.57 15.82
CA GLN A 73 13.21 -3.64 16.80
C GLN A 73 11.96 -4.51 16.73
N SER A 74 10.79 -3.87 16.69
CA SER A 74 9.50 -4.53 16.80
C SER A 74 8.68 -4.47 15.51
N ARG A 75 7.67 -5.34 15.42
CA ARG A 75 6.65 -5.29 14.39
C ARG A 75 5.81 -4.02 14.43
N TYR A 76 5.69 -3.40 15.60
CA TYR A 76 5.05 -2.10 15.77
C TYR A 76 5.86 -1.00 15.09
N ASP A 77 7.19 -1.00 15.24
CA ASP A 77 8.09 -0.02 14.62
C ASP A 77 8.00 -0.03 13.10
N ASP A 78 7.77 -1.21 12.51
CA ASP A 78 7.57 -1.35 11.06
C ASP A 78 6.40 -0.49 10.56
N PHE A 79 5.30 -0.40 11.31
CA PHE A 79 4.16 0.44 10.93
C PHE A 79 4.48 1.93 11.07
N VAL A 80 5.21 2.30 12.12
CA VAL A 80 5.64 3.69 12.35
C VAL A 80 6.60 4.14 11.23
N ALA A 81 7.60 3.33 10.90
CA ALA A 81 8.56 3.63 9.84
C ALA A 81 7.87 3.76 8.47
N LEU A 82 6.92 2.87 8.17
CA LEU A 82 6.12 2.96 6.94
C LEU A 82 5.26 4.23 6.90
N HIS A 83 4.64 4.61 8.02
CA HIS A 83 3.86 5.85 8.10
C HIS A 83 4.74 7.08 7.84
N ILE A 84 5.91 7.15 8.46
CA ILE A 84 6.86 8.25 8.25
C ILE A 84 7.30 8.30 6.78
N ASN A 85 7.61 7.15 6.18
CA ASN A 85 8.03 7.08 4.78
C ASN A 85 6.90 7.54 3.83
N ALA A 86 5.68 7.02 4.02
CA ALA A 86 4.54 7.37 3.17
C ALA A 86 4.11 8.83 3.30
N THR A 87 4.17 9.42 4.51
CA THR A 87 3.82 10.83 4.71
C THR A 87 4.79 11.77 3.98
N ARG A 88 6.08 11.41 3.90
CA ARG A 88 7.06 12.15 3.10
C ARG A 88 6.69 12.14 1.61
N ASP A 89 6.17 11.02 1.11
CA ASP A 89 5.78 10.87 -0.29
C ASP A 89 4.46 11.60 -0.61
N LEU A 90 3.54 11.70 0.35
CA LEU A 90 2.19 12.25 0.15
C LEU A 90 2.09 13.78 0.35
N SER A 91 3.11 14.42 0.91
CA SER A 91 3.14 15.89 1.06
C SER A 91 4.03 16.52 -0.01
N PRO A 92 3.48 17.06 -1.12
CA PRO A 92 4.26 17.80 -2.11
C PRO A 92 4.70 19.13 -1.49
N GLY A 93 5.83 19.13 -0.79
CA GLY A 93 6.38 20.32 -0.12
C GLY A 93 7.22 20.04 1.13
N TYR A 94 7.20 18.83 1.69
CA TYR A 94 8.11 18.45 2.78
C TYR A 94 9.31 17.67 2.25
N THR A 95 10.15 18.38 1.51
CA THR A 95 11.50 17.92 1.16
C THR A 95 12.33 17.83 2.44
N HIS A 96 12.80 16.62 2.75
CA HIS A 96 13.94 16.28 3.61
C HIS A 96 14.20 17.12 4.88
N CYS A 97 13.82 16.59 6.05
CA CYS A 97 14.64 16.75 7.25
C CYS A 97 15.42 15.44 7.44
N GLY A 98 16.68 15.39 7.01
CA GLY A 98 17.55 14.25 7.36
C GLY A 98 18.64 13.80 6.39
N THR A 99 19.16 14.63 5.48
CA THR A 99 20.52 14.38 4.93
C THR A 99 21.54 15.22 5.69
N VAL A 100 21.95 14.71 6.85
CA VAL A 100 23.25 15.00 7.46
C VAL A 100 23.84 13.66 7.92
N GLY A 101 24.99 13.31 7.37
CA GLY A 101 25.73 12.07 7.67
C GLY A 101 25.98 11.25 6.42
#